data_AF-A0A836SJ62-F1
#
_entry.id   AF-A0A836SJ62-F1
#
_cell.length_a   1.000
_cell.length_b   1.000
_cell.length_c   1.000
_cell.angle_alpha   90.00
_cell.angle_beta   90.00
_cell.angle_gamma   90.00
#
_symmetry.space_group_name_H-M   'P 1'
#
loop_
_entity.id
_entity.type
_entity.pdbx_description
1 polymer ?
#
loop_
_entity_poly.entity_id
_entity_poly.type
_entity_poly.pdbx_seq_one_letter_code
_entity_poly.pdbx_strand_id
1 'polypeptide(L)'
;EVGGKADGLHGGSVRARWEVVGLYDGRFQYKGSYMTGLWVDMGPTAVVRSGGVRVVLTTRKTMPFDLEQLRCVGIEPDKCKIIVVKSAIAWRAAYGPIARKVIYVDTPGLCRADLRTFQYRRVRRPIFPLDDM
;
A
#
# COMPACT_ATOMS: atom_id res chain seq x y z
N GLU A 1 -14.35 7.81 9.35
CA GLU A 1 -13.16 7.00 9.68
C GLU A 1 -12.64 6.31 8.44
N VAL A 2 -11.32 6.07 8.36
CA VAL A 2 -10.63 5.52 7.18
C VAL A 2 -9.75 4.32 7.58
N GLY A 3 -9.70 3.28 6.75
CA GLY A 3 -8.84 2.10 6.96
C GLY A 3 -9.27 1.20 8.13
N GLY A 4 -8.52 0.12 8.37
CA GLY A 4 -8.67 -0.72 9.57
C GLY A 4 -9.98 -1.54 9.65
N LYS A 5 -10.63 -1.84 8.51
CA LYS A 5 -11.93 -2.55 8.48
C LYS A 5 -11.88 -3.99 7.97
N ALA A 6 -10.69 -4.49 7.62
CA ALA A 6 -10.55 -5.82 7.03
C ALA A 6 -10.33 -6.93 8.08
N ASP A 7 -9.58 -6.62 9.13
CA ASP A 7 -9.24 -7.51 10.25
C ASP A 7 -8.73 -6.67 11.43
N GLY A 8 -8.36 -7.34 12.54
CA GLY A 8 -7.79 -6.70 13.73
C GLY A 8 -6.25 -6.64 13.77
N LEU A 9 -5.56 -7.05 12.70
CA LEU A 9 -4.10 -7.20 12.67
C LEU A 9 -3.38 -5.94 12.14
N HIS A 10 -4.07 -5.09 11.39
CA HIS A 10 -3.51 -3.89 10.77
C HIS A 10 -3.72 -2.60 11.57
N GLY A 11 -4.26 -2.71 12.79
CA GLY A 11 -4.67 -1.59 13.64
C GLY A 11 -6.11 -1.13 13.39
N GLY A 12 -6.58 -0.21 14.24
CA GLY A 12 -7.93 0.35 14.17
C GLY A 12 -8.13 1.34 13.02
N SER A 13 -9.39 1.69 12.77
CA SER A 13 -9.74 2.75 11.83
C SER A 13 -9.21 4.11 12.31
N VAL A 14 -8.80 4.96 11.37
CA VAL A 14 -8.31 6.31 11.68
C VAL A 14 -9.49 7.29 11.66
N ARG A 15 -9.81 7.85 12.82
CA ARG A 15 -10.81 8.91 12.98
C ARG A 15 -10.13 10.28 12.90
N ALA A 16 -10.51 11.05 11.88
CA ALA A 16 -10.06 12.42 11.67
C ALA A 16 -11.12 13.19 10.87
N ARG A 17 -10.96 14.53 10.80
CA ARG A 17 -11.69 15.34 9.82
C ARG A 17 -10.98 15.19 8.47
N TRP A 18 -11.74 14.74 7.48
CA TRP A 18 -11.25 14.49 6.13
C TRP A 18 -11.92 15.46 5.16
N GLU A 19 -11.12 16.11 4.34
CA GLU A 19 -11.56 16.87 3.17
C GLU A 19 -11.51 15.95 1.95
N VAL A 20 -12.57 15.91 1.15
CA VAL A 20 -12.56 15.20 -0.13
C VAL A 20 -11.89 16.10 -1.16
N VAL A 21 -10.72 15.71 -1.64
CA VAL A 21 -9.93 16.46 -2.64
C VAL A 21 -10.42 16.14 -4.05
N GLY A 22 -10.84 14.90 -4.30
CA GLY A 22 -11.34 14.48 -5.60
C GLY A 22 -11.94 13.08 -5.58
N LEU A 23 -12.79 12.81 -6.55
CA LEU A 23 -13.44 11.52 -6.81
C LEU A 23 -13.09 11.08 -8.23
N TYR A 24 -12.80 9.78 -8.38
CA TYR A 24 -12.22 9.21 -9.61
C TYR A 24 -12.75 7.79 -9.84
N ASP A 25 -12.73 7.34 -11.09
CA ASP A 25 -13.06 5.95 -11.45
C ASP A 25 -11.91 4.96 -11.20
N GLY A 26 -10.71 5.45 -10.85
CA GLY A 26 -9.59 4.62 -10.41
C GLY A 26 -8.97 3.73 -11.48
N ARG A 27 -9.19 4.03 -12.77
CA ARG A 27 -8.68 3.25 -13.90
C ARG A 27 -7.40 3.84 -14.47
N PHE A 28 -6.41 2.99 -14.69
CA PHE A 28 -5.13 3.37 -15.29
C PHE A 28 -4.46 2.16 -15.93
N GLN A 29 -3.44 2.42 -16.75
CA GLN A 29 -2.61 1.39 -17.37
C GLN A 29 -1.20 1.47 -16.79
N TYR A 30 -0.60 0.32 -16.51
CA TYR A 30 0.82 0.28 -16.16
C TYR A 30 1.68 0.70 -17.37
N LYS A 31 2.57 1.67 -17.18
CA LYS A 31 3.48 2.23 -18.18
C LYS A 31 4.97 1.98 -17.87
N GLY A 32 5.29 1.68 -16.61
CA GLY A 32 6.62 1.33 -16.15
C GLY A 32 7.06 -0.06 -16.63
N SER A 33 8.22 -0.51 -16.15
CA SER A 33 8.89 -1.73 -16.61
C SER A 33 8.27 -3.04 -16.12
N TYR A 34 7.29 -3.00 -15.22
CA TYR A 34 6.69 -4.18 -14.61
C TYR A 34 5.19 -4.26 -14.91
N MET A 35 4.75 -5.40 -15.46
CA MET A 35 3.37 -5.63 -15.90
C MET A 35 2.85 -4.60 -16.94
N THR A 36 3.77 -4.03 -17.73
CA THR A 36 3.51 -2.97 -18.71
C THR A 36 2.32 -3.29 -19.62
N GLY A 37 1.47 -2.29 -19.86
CA GLY A 37 0.31 -2.40 -20.75
C GLY A 37 -0.93 -3.01 -20.10
N LEU A 38 -0.81 -3.61 -18.91
CA LEU A 38 -1.97 -4.15 -18.19
C LEU A 38 -2.84 -3.02 -17.63
N TRP A 39 -4.14 -3.13 -17.87
CA TRP A 39 -5.15 -2.24 -17.29
C TRP A 39 -5.48 -2.64 -15.85
N VAL A 40 -5.59 -1.63 -15.00
CA VAL A 40 -5.90 -1.75 -13.58
C VAL A 40 -7.14 -0.94 -13.26
N ASP A 41 -7.98 -1.49 -12.38
CA ASP A 41 -9.22 -0.86 -11.92
C ASP A 41 -9.26 -0.87 -10.38
N MET A 42 -9.01 0.29 -9.77
CA MET A 42 -9.16 0.50 -8.32
C MET A 42 -10.63 0.60 -7.87
N GLY A 43 -11.57 0.61 -8.81
CA GLY A 43 -12.97 0.95 -8.62
C GLY A 43 -13.15 2.41 -8.24
N PRO A 44 -14.38 2.82 -7.84
CA PRO A 44 -14.63 4.14 -7.26
C PRO A 44 -13.57 4.49 -6.23
N THR A 45 -12.89 5.60 -6.46
CA THR A 45 -11.70 6.03 -5.73
C THR A 45 -11.87 7.47 -5.26
N ALA A 46 -11.53 7.73 -4.00
CA ALA A 46 -11.55 9.06 -3.43
C ALA A 46 -10.17 9.43 -2.91
N VAL A 47 -9.70 10.63 -3.24
CA VAL A 47 -8.54 11.22 -2.56
C VAL A 47 -9.07 12.09 -1.43
N VAL A 48 -8.69 11.74 -0.20
CA VAL A 48 -9.04 12.52 0.98
C VAL A 48 -7.80 13.12 1.61
N ARG A 49 -7.96 14.26 2.29
CA ARG A 49 -6.88 14.98 2.96
C ARG A 49 -7.23 15.26 4.41
N SER A 50 -6.24 15.14 5.29
CA SER A 50 -6.27 15.66 6.66
C SER A 50 -4.92 16.25 6.99
N GLY A 51 -4.89 17.55 7.29
CA GLY A 51 -3.64 18.29 7.42
C GLY A 51 -2.75 18.16 6.17
N GLY A 52 -1.48 17.80 6.37
CA GLY A 52 -0.51 17.58 5.28
C GLY A 52 -0.57 16.21 4.62
N VAL A 53 -1.49 15.32 5.03
CA VAL A 53 -1.55 13.92 4.56
C VAL A 53 -2.69 13.75 3.57
N ARG A 54 -2.37 13.13 2.42
CA ARG A 54 -3.36 12.65 1.44
C ARG A 54 -3.45 11.13 1.51
N VAL A 55 -4.66 10.60 1.42
CA VAL A 55 -4.94 9.16 1.39
C VAL A 55 -5.79 8.85 0.16
N VAL A 56 -5.35 7.87 -0.62
CA VAL A 56 -6.12 7.32 -1.73
C VAL A 56 -6.97 6.17 -1.21
N LEU A 57 -8.29 6.35 -1.18
CA LEU A 57 -9.27 5.35 -0.79
C LEU A 57 -9.76 4.63 -2.03
N THR A 58 -9.59 3.31 -2.09
CA THR A 58 -10.02 2.48 -3.21
C THR A 58 -11.06 1.48 -2.74
N THR A 59 -11.99 1.12 -3.63
CA THR A 59 -12.97 0.06 -3.37
C THR A 59 -12.42 -1.33 -3.72
N ARG A 60 -11.43 -1.39 -4.61
CA ARG A 60 -10.73 -2.63 -4.98
C ARG A 60 -9.26 -2.56 -4.57
N LYS A 61 -8.73 -3.71 -4.13
CA LYS A 61 -7.30 -3.85 -3.80
C LYS A 61 -6.49 -3.91 -5.09
N THR A 62 -5.51 -3.04 -5.23
CA THR A 62 -4.59 -3.02 -6.37
C THR A 62 -3.16 -2.89 -5.87
N MET A 63 -2.22 -3.35 -6.68
CA MET A 63 -0.82 -3.35 -6.31
C MET A 63 -0.14 -2.06 -6.76
N PRO A 64 0.77 -1.48 -5.97
CA PRO A 64 1.48 -0.26 -6.32
C PRO A 64 2.67 -0.59 -7.23
N PHE A 65 2.37 -1.09 -8.42
CA PHE A 65 3.36 -1.51 -9.41
C PHE A 65 3.70 -0.42 -10.42
N ASP A 66 3.05 0.74 -10.33
CA ASP A 66 3.29 1.86 -11.23
C ASP A 66 2.94 3.21 -10.57
N LEU A 67 3.61 4.26 -11.02
CA LEU A 67 3.36 5.66 -10.65
C LEU A 67 2.02 6.17 -11.21
N GLU A 68 1.54 5.58 -12.30
CA GLU A 68 0.23 5.91 -12.88
C GLU A 68 -0.93 5.65 -11.90
N GLN A 69 -0.73 4.81 -10.88
CA GLN A 69 -1.70 4.60 -9.79
C GLN A 69 -2.00 5.90 -9.03
N LEU A 70 -1.01 6.77 -8.86
CA LEU A 70 -1.17 8.06 -8.19
C LEU A 70 -1.52 9.16 -9.19
N ARG A 71 -0.94 9.14 -10.40
CA ARG A 71 -1.22 10.16 -11.42
C ARG A 71 -2.66 10.13 -11.92
N CYS A 72 -3.28 8.95 -12.01
CA CYS A 72 -4.68 8.84 -12.44
C CYS A 72 -5.68 9.49 -11.46
N VAL A 73 -5.24 9.74 -10.22
CA VAL A 73 -5.99 10.47 -9.19
C VAL A 73 -5.41 11.87 -8.91
N GLY A 74 -4.65 12.43 -9.85
CA GLY A 74 -4.12 13.80 -9.79
C GLY A 74 -2.97 14.00 -8.81
N ILE A 75 -2.32 12.93 -8.34
CA ILE A 75 -1.16 13.01 -7.45
C ILE A 75 0.10 12.75 -8.26
N GLU A 76 0.93 13.79 -8.45
CA GLU A 76 2.25 13.62 -9.05
C GLU A 76 3.25 13.06 -8.02
N PRO A 77 3.80 11.84 -8.21
CA PRO A 77 4.66 11.20 -7.22
C PRO A 77 5.94 11.98 -6.91
N ASP A 78 6.56 12.59 -7.91
CA ASP A 78 7.81 13.34 -7.75
C ASP A 78 7.65 14.62 -6.91
N LYS A 79 6.41 15.07 -6.72
CA LYS A 79 6.08 16.23 -5.87
C LYS A 79 5.76 15.83 -4.42
N CYS A 80 5.71 14.54 -4.10
CA CYS A 80 5.44 14.06 -2.76
C CYS A 80 6.72 13.99 -1.93
N LYS A 81 6.70 14.56 -0.72
CA LYS A 81 7.84 14.46 0.22
C LYS A 81 8.08 13.01 0.67
N ILE A 82 7.00 12.27 0.90
CA ILE A 82 7.02 10.86 1.32
C ILE A 82 5.82 10.17 0.65
N ILE A 83 6.03 8.94 0.17
CA ILE A 83 4.97 8.05 -0.33
C ILE A 83 5.06 6.75 0.47
N VAL A 84 3.92 6.30 1.01
CA VAL A 84 3.82 5.00 1.65
C VAL A 84 3.44 3.97 0.59
N VAL A 85 4.26 2.95 0.41
CA VAL A 85 4.03 1.90 -0.58
C VAL A 85 3.88 0.55 0.12
N LYS A 86 2.68 -0.04 0.06
CA LYS A 86 2.39 -1.35 0.68
C LYS A 86 2.71 -2.47 -0.32
N SER A 87 3.96 -2.93 -0.33
CA SER A 87 4.43 -4.03 -1.18
C SER A 87 5.76 -4.57 -0.63
N ALA A 88 6.07 -5.84 -0.88
CA ALA A 88 7.32 -6.45 -0.44
C ALA A 88 8.52 -5.96 -1.28
N ILE A 89 8.50 -6.23 -2.58
CA ILE A 89 9.65 -5.93 -3.47
C ILE A 89 9.27 -5.30 -4.80
N ALA A 90 8.13 -5.70 -5.38
CA ALA A 90 7.74 -5.29 -6.74
C ALA A 90 7.49 -3.79 -6.89
N TRP A 91 7.25 -3.07 -5.78
CA TRP A 91 7.17 -1.60 -5.81
C TRP A 91 8.44 -0.92 -6.33
N ARG A 92 9.60 -1.58 -6.17
CA ARG A 92 10.91 -1.01 -6.56
C ARG A 92 10.98 -0.72 -8.06
N ALA A 93 10.26 -1.47 -8.89
CA ALA A 93 10.23 -1.23 -10.33
C ALA A 93 9.62 0.14 -10.67
N ALA A 94 8.62 0.59 -9.91
CA ALA A 94 7.95 1.86 -10.14
C ALA A 94 8.50 3.02 -9.32
N TYR A 95 8.62 2.85 -8.00
CA TYR A 95 8.98 3.93 -7.10
C TYR A 95 10.49 4.00 -6.82
N GLY A 96 11.24 2.92 -7.10
CA GLY A 96 12.69 2.90 -6.91
C GLY A 96 13.42 4.00 -7.70
N PRO A 97 13.13 4.19 -9.01
CA PRO A 97 13.79 5.22 -9.81
C PRO A 97 13.57 6.66 -9.33
N ILE A 98 12.45 6.94 -8.64
CA ILE A 98 12.13 8.30 -8.14
C ILE A 98 12.45 8.48 -6.66
N ALA A 99 12.72 7.39 -5.92
CA ALA A 99 12.95 7.45 -4.49
C ALA A 99 14.38 7.90 -4.17
N ARG A 100 14.53 9.08 -3.56
CA ARG A 100 15.82 9.54 -3.01
C ARG A 100 16.30 8.68 -1.83
N LYS A 101 15.37 8.18 -1.02
CA LYS A 101 15.64 7.34 0.16
C LYS A 101 14.50 6.37 0.38
N VAL A 102 14.84 5.16 0.80
CA VAL A 102 13.87 4.12 1.17
C VAL A 102 13.94 3.92 2.68
N ILE A 103 12.78 3.94 3.34
CA ILE A 103 12.65 3.68 4.77
C ILE A 103 11.74 2.46 4.92
N TYR A 104 12.33 1.36 5.38
CA TYR A 104 11.56 0.16 5.73
C TYR A 104 10.94 0.34 7.11
N VAL A 105 9.64 0.08 7.23
CA VAL A 105 8.89 0.28 8.48
C VAL A 105 8.19 -1.02 8.85
N ASP A 106 8.48 -1.51 10.06
CA ASP A 106 7.91 -2.76 10.59
C ASP A 106 6.52 -2.55 11.19
N THR A 107 5.54 -2.34 10.32
CA THR A 107 4.13 -2.06 10.68
C THR A 107 3.33 -3.32 11.01
N PRO A 108 2.33 -3.26 11.91
CA PRO A 108 1.39 -4.37 12.14
C PRO A 108 0.68 -4.82 10.86
N GLY A 109 0.34 -6.11 10.76
CA GLY A 109 -0.47 -6.64 9.67
C GLY A 109 -0.18 -8.09 9.29
N LEU A 110 -0.90 -8.58 8.28
CA LEU A 110 -0.82 -9.97 7.80
C LEU A 110 0.49 -10.29 7.06
N CYS A 111 1.26 -9.27 6.67
CA CYS A 111 2.49 -9.43 5.88
C CYS A 111 3.73 -8.94 6.62
N ARG A 112 3.80 -9.19 7.94
CA ARG A 112 5.03 -8.94 8.72
C ARG A 112 6.15 -9.88 8.27
N ALA A 113 7.38 -9.37 8.29
CA ALA A 113 8.57 -10.17 8.02
C ALA A 113 8.91 -11.10 9.19
N ASP A 114 8.60 -10.69 10.43
CA ASP A 114 8.78 -11.54 11.60
C ASP A 114 7.66 -12.58 11.69
N LEU A 115 7.98 -13.81 11.28
CA LEU A 115 7.06 -14.95 11.29
C LEU A 115 6.60 -15.28 12.71
N ARG A 116 7.38 -15.00 13.75
CA ARG A 116 7.03 -15.33 15.15
C ARG A 116 5.80 -14.57 15.65
N THR A 117 5.40 -13.52 14.94
CA THR A 117 4.21 -12.71 15.25
C THR A 117 2.88 -13.39 14.91
N PHE A 118 2.92 -14.52 14.19
CA PHE A 118 1.73 -15.28 13.79
C PHE A 118 1.53 -16.56 14.61
N GLN A 119 0.28 -16.98 14.77
CA GLN A 119 -0.08 -18.24 15.46
C GLN A 119 -0.26 -19.38 14.44
N TYR A 120 0.80 -20.15 14.19
CA TYR A 120 0.74 -21.32 13.31
C TYR A 120 0.18 -22.54 14.04
N ARG A 121 -0.78 -23.25 13.43
CA ARG A 121 -1.39 -24.46 14.01
C ARG A 121 -1.02 -25.78 13.33
N ARG A 122 -0.57 -25.73 12.07
CA ARG A 122 -0.34 -26.92 11.22
C ARG A 122 1.02 -26.91 10.51
N VAL A 123 1.97 -26.16 11.05
CA VAL A 123 3.35 -26.17 10.53
C VAL A 123 4.11 -27.37 11.08
N ARG A 124 4.94 -28.01 10.24
CA ARG A 124 5.84 -29.09 10.69
C ARG A 124 6.94 -28.47 11.57
N ARG A 125 7.12 -29.00 12.77
CA ARG A 125 8.13 -28.55 13.75
C ARG A 125 9.17 -29.65 14.01
N PRO A 126 10.41 -29.33 14.41
CA PRO A 126 10.93 -27.96 14.59
C PRO A 126 11.15 -27.24 13.26
N ILE A 127 10.95 -25.91 13.24
CA ILE A 127 11.25 -25.07 12.08
C ILE A 127 11.78 -23.70 12.52
N PHE A 128 12.99 -23.35 12.11
CA PHE A 128 13.50 -21.99 12.28
C PHE A 128 12.66 -21.00 11.46
N PRO A 129 12.26 -19.82 11.98
CA PRO A 129 12.61 -19.21 13.26
C PRO A 129 11.56 -19.41 14.38
N LEU A 130 10.61 -20.34 14.22
CA LEU A 130 9.56 -20.61 15.22
C LEU A 130 10.03 -21.54 16.34
N ASP A 131 11.13 -22.26 16.09
CA ASP A 131 11.81 -23.15 17.00
C ASP A 131 13.32 -22.88 16.88
N ASP A 132 14.03 -22.94 18.01
CA ASP A 132 15.49 -23.05 17.99
C ASP A 132 15.87 -24.45 17.46
N MET A 133 16.84 -24.52 16.54
CA MET A 133 17.33 -25.78 15.98
C MET A 133 18.45 -26.38 16.83
#